data_AF-A0A5C8GJX5-F1
#
_entry.id   AF-A0A5C8GJX5-F1
#
_cell.length_a   1.000
_cell.length_b   1.000
_cell.length_c   1.000
_cell.angle_alpha   90.00
_cell.angle_beta   90.00
_cell.angle_gamma   90.00
#
_symmetry.space_group_name_H-M   'P 1'
#
loop_
_entity.id
_entity.type
_entity.pdbx_description
1 polymer ?
#
loop_
_entity_poly.entity_id
_entity_poly.type
_entity_poly.pdbx_seq_one_letter_code
_entity_poly.pdbx_strand_id
1 'polypeptide(L)' 'MDLVNLCSKLKKGTVYLKDDYEDIVLRIVVIDKSTHCFIKRRGRKEVEVDSTDKDIFESKMYGYEISKEEYEKF' A
#
# COMPACT_ATOMS: atom_id res chain seq x y z
N MET A 1 1.15 3.18 11.19
CA MET A 1 2.42 3.62 10.56
C MET A 1 2.42 5.15 10.49
N ASP A 2 3.48 5.85 10.89
CA ASP A 2 3.53 7.33 10.69
C ASP A 2 3.71 7.70 9.22
N LEU A 3 2.99 8.73 8.75
CA LEU A 3 3.12 9.27 7.38
C LEU A 3 4.57 9.68 7.05
N VAL A 4 5.29 10.24 8.02
CA VAL A 4 6.70 10.65 7.88
C VAL A 4 7.59 9.44 7.64
N ASN A 5 7.29 8.32 8.31
CA ASN A 5 8.02 7.06 8.14
C ASN A 5 7.70 6.42 6.79
N LEU A 6 6.41 6.40 6.39
CA LEU A 6 5.98 5.92 5.08
C LEU A 6 6.66 6.68 3.94
N CYS A 7 6.67 8.03 4.01
CA CYS A 7 7.33 8.86 3.01
C CYS A 7 8.85 8.60 2.94
N SER A 8 9.50 8.39 4.10
CA SER A 8 10.92 8.05 4.16
C SER A 8 11.23 6.66 3.57
N LYS A 9 10.34 5.69 3.77
CA LYS A 9 10.44 4.35 3.17
C LYS A 9 10.18 4.37 1.67
N LEU A 10 9.18 5.13 1.22
CA LEU A 10 8.86 5.31 -0.19
C LEU A 10 9.99 5.97 -1.00
N LYS A 11 10.79 6.83 -0.36
CA LYS A 11 12.03 7.35 -0.95
C LYS A 11 13.11 6.29 -1.15
N LYS A 12 13.08 5.19 -0.38
CA LYS A 12 14.03 4.08 -0.48
C LYS A 12 13.56 2.98 -1.43
N GLY A 13 12.25 2.87 -1.66
CA GLY A 13 11.67 1.90 -2.59
C GLY A 13 10.18 1.67 -2.37
N THR A 14 9.68 0.56 -2.91
CA THR A 14 8.28 0.16 -2.78
C THR A 14 7.95 -0.26 -1.36
N VAL A 15 6.77 0.15 -0.86
CA VAL A 15 6.23 -0.27 0.43
C VAL A 15 5.01 -1.15 0.19
N TYR A 16 4.92 -2.25 0.93
CA TYR A 16 3.79 -3.17 0.91
C TYR A 16 3.09 -3.13 2.27
N LEU A 17 1.77 -2.93 2.26
CA LEU A 17 0.97 -2.89 3.47
C LEU A 17 -0.12 -3.95 3.42
N LYS A 18 -0.55 -4.41 4.59
CA LYS A 18 -1.75 -5.21 4.75
C LYS A 18 -2.71 -4.52 5.69
N ASP A 19 -3.97 -4.55 5.30
CA ASP A 19 -5.10 -4.12 6.11
C ASP A 19 -5.94 -5.37 6.40
N ASP A 20 -5.89 -5.82 7.66
CA ASP A 20 -6.64 -7.00 8.12
C ASP A 20 -8.14 -6.73 8.26
N TYR A 21 -8.55 -5.47 8.40
CA TYR A 21 -9.96 -5.13 8.57
C TYR A 21 -10.71 -5.27 7.24
N GLU A 22 -10.11 -4.75 6.17
CA GLU A 22 -10.69 -4.83 4.82
C GLU A 22 -10.29 -6.10 4.04
N ASP A 23 -9.39 -6.94 4.60
CA ASP A 23 -8.77 -8.09 3.93
C ASP A 23 -8.16 -7.70 2.57
N ILE A 24 -7.31 -6.67 2.59
CA ILE A 24 -6.63 -6.13 1.40
C ILE A 24 -5.13 -5.98 1.65
N VAL A 25 -4.36 -6.05 0.56
CA VAL A 25 -2.94 -5.63 0.56
C VAL A 25 -2.72 -4.48 -0.39
N LEU A 26 -1.88 -3.55 0.02
CA LEU A 26 -1.53 -2.35 -0.75
C LEU A 26 -0.08 -2.41 -1.18
N ARG A 27 0.19 -1.96 -2.40
CA ARG A 27 1.53 -1.69 -2.92
C ARG A 27 1.62 -0.21 -3.25
N ILE A 28 2.57 0.47 -2.61
CA ILE A 28 2.76 1.91 -2.77
C ILE A 28 4.16 2.13 -3.36
N VAL A 29 4.23 2.87 -4.46
CA VAL A 29 5.48 3.15 -5.17
C VAL A 29 5.48 4.59 -5.65
N VAL A 30 6.66 5.21 -5.67
CA VAL A 30 6.83 6.55 -6.24
C VAL A 30 7.46 6.38 -7.62
N ILE A 31 6.75 6.84 -8.66
CA ILE A 31 7.20 6.83 -10.06
C ILE A 31 7.16 8.28 -10.55
N ASP A 32 8.27 8.79 -11.08
CA ASP A 32 8.37 10.14 -11.64
C ASP A 32 7.74 11.25 -10.77
N LYS A 33 8.00 11.18 -9.45
CA LYS A 33 7.51 12.09 -8.39
C LYS A 33 6.02 11.97 -8.06
N SER A 34 5.30 11.04 -8.69
CA SER A 34 3.92 10.71 -8.37
C SER A 34 3.85 9.45 -7.50
N THR A 35 2.95 9.44 -6.52
CA THR A 35 2.72 8.26 -5.68
C THR A 35 1.62 7.43 -6.29
N HIS A 36 1.97 6.22 -6.73
CA HIS A 36 1.03 5.24 -7.24
C HIS A 36 0.68 4.25 -6.14
N CYS A 37 -0.61 4.01 -5.97
CA CYS A 37 -1.14 3.06 -4.99
C CYS A 37 -1.90 1.97 -5.73
N PHE A 38 -1.62 0.73 -5.37
CA PHE A 38 -2.27 -0.43 -5.91
C PHE A 38 -2.87 -1.24 -4.78
N ILE A 39 -4.07 -1.77 -4.97
CA ILE A 39 -4.73 -2.65 -4.01
C ILE A 39 -4.93 -4.01 -4.66
N LYS A 40 -4.66 -5.06 -3.89
CA LYS A 40 -5.04 -6.42 -4.23
C LYS A 40 -5.99 -6.91 -3.15
N ARG A 41 -7.19 -7.31 -3.56
CA ARG A 41 -8.19 -7.93 -2.70
C ARG A 41 -8.15 -9.44 -2.91
N ARG A 42 -8.47 -10.22 -1.88
CA ARG A 42 -8.45 -11.68 -1.98
C ARG A 42 -9.29 -12.19 -3.15
N GLY A 43 -8.66 -13.00 -4.02
CA GLY A 43 -9.31 -13.55 -5.22
C GLY A 43 -9.59 -12.55 -6.35
N ARG A 44 -9.12 -11.30 -6.24
CA ARG A 44 -9.22 -10.29 -7.30
C ARG A 44 -7.84 -9.89 -7.82
N LYS A 45 -7.81 -9.33 -9.02
CA LYS A 45 -6.57 -8.77 -9.59
C LYS A 45 -6.19 -7.48 -8.86
N GLU A 46 -4.91 -7.16 -8.90
CA GLU A 46 -4.41 -5.85 -8.48
C GLU A 46 -5.08 -4.76 -9.32
N VAL A 47 -5.52 -3.70 -8.66
CA VAL A 47 -6.07 -2.50 -9.29
C VAL A 47 -5.31 -1.28 -8.80
N GLU A 48 -5.01 -0.37 -9.72
CA GLU A 48 -4.48 0.95 -9.37
C GLU A 48 -5.61 1.82 -8.85
N VAL A 49 -5.33 2.57 -7.79
CA VAL A 49 -6.28 3.47 -7.14
C VAL A 49 -5.63 4.80 -6.87
N ASP A 50 -6.48 5.83 -6.75
CA ASP A 50 -5.99 7.15 -6.38
C ASP A 50 -5.42 7.10 -4.96
N SER A 51 -4.20 7.62 -4.82
CA SER A 51 -3.51 7.67 -3.53
C SER A 51 -4.21 8.55 -2.47
N THR A 52 -5.11 9.43 -2.91
CA THR A 52 -5.88 10.38 -2.09
C THR A 52 -7.27 9.87 -1.71
N ASP A 53 -7.67 8.70 -2.21
CA ASP A 53 -8.92 8.06 -1.82
C ASP A 53 -8.91 7.78 -0.30
N LYS A 54 -10.05 8.04 0.35
CA LYS A 54 -10.17 8.05 1.81
C LYS A 54 -9.85 6.68 2.39
N ASP A 55 -10.34 5.62 1.75
CA ASP A 55 -10.12 4.24 2.20
C ASP A 55 -8.62 3.90 2.14
N ILE A 56 -7.91 4.43 1.13
CA ILE A 56 -6.46 4.24 0.95
C ILE A 56 -5.65 5.02 1.98
N PHE A 57 -6.12 6.22 2.34
CA PHE A 57 -5.51 6.99 3.40
C PHE A 57 -5.64 6.29 4.76
N GLU A 58 -6.80 5.70 5.05
CA GLU A 58 -7.03 4.91 6.26
C GLU A 58 -6.13 3.67 6.29
N SER A 59 -6.07 2.88 5.23
CA SER A 59 -5.16 1.72 5.17
C SER A 59 -3.68 2.09 5.24
N LYS A 60 -3.26 3.27 4.77
CA LYS A 60 -1.88 3.78 4.95
C LYS A 60 -1.55 4.09 6.41
N MET A 61 -2.54 4.55 7.17
CA MET A 61 -2.37 4.93 8.57
C MET A 61 -2.41 3.71 9.50
N TYR A 62 -3.39 2.83 9.28
CA TYR A 62 -3.71 1.71 10.16
C TYR A 62 -3.15 0.36 9.69
N GLY A 63 -2.83 0.23 8.41
CA GLY A 63 -2.17 -0.97 7.89
C GLY A 63 -0.77 -1.16 8.47
N TYR A 64 -0.33 -2.41 8.49
CA TYR A 64 1.03 -2.78 8.86
C TYR A 64 1.84 -3.18 7.63
N GLU A 65 3.15 -2.97 7.71
CA GLU A 65 4.05 -3.33 6.63
C GLU A 65 4.23 -4.84 6.55
N ILE A 66 4.18 -5.34 5.32
CA ILE A 66 4.43 -6.75 5.01
C ILE A 66 5.60 -6.86 4.03
N SER A 67 6.15 -8.06 3.92
CA SER A 67 7.14 -8.35 2.89
C SER A 67 6.53 -8.42 1.49
N LYS A 68 7.37 -8.24 0.46
CA LYS A 68 6.99 -8.47 -0.95
C LYS A 68 6.46 -9.90 -1.17
N GLU A 69 7.04 -10.88 -0.49
CA GLU A 69 6.63 -12.28 -0.59
C GLU A 69 5.22 -12.51 -0.05
N GLU A 70 4.86 -11.87 1.06
CA GLU A 70 3.50 -11.91 1.60
C GLU A 70 2.51 -11.24 0.67
N TYR A 71 2.88 -10.10 0.08
CA TYR A 71 2.06 -9.40 -0.90
C TYR A 71 1.79 -10.25 -2.16
N GLU A 72 2.80 -10.95 -2.66
CA GLU A 72 2.67 -11.79 -3.85
C GLU A 72 1.79 -13.03 -3.59
N LYS A 73 1.82 -13.58 -2.36
CA LYS A 73 1.01 -14.74 -1.93
C LYS A 73 -0.47 -14.43 -1.66
N PHE A 74 -0.81 -13.17 -1.37
CA PHE A 74 -2.16 -12.71 -1.04
C PHE A 74 -3.14 -12.84 -2.22
#